data_AF-A0A838MXX8-F1
#
_entry.id   AF-A0A838MXX8-F1
#
_cell.length_a   1.000
_cell.length_b   1.000
_cell.length_c   1.000
_cell.angle_alpha   90.00
_cell.angle_beta   90.00
_cell.angle_gamma   90.00
#
_symmetry.space_group_name_H-M   'P 1'
#
loop_
_entity.id
_entity.type
_entity.pdbx_description
1 polymer ?
#
loop_
_entity_poly.entity_id
_entity_poly.type
_entity_poly.pdbx_seq_one_letter_code
_entity_poly.pdbx_strand_id
1 'polypeptide(L)' 'AETGLYVGYVPGFPGAHSQGETLDELNANLREVIEMLLEDGEPQFESAFVGTQAVMVA' A
#
# COMPACT_ATOMS: atom_id res chain seq x y z
N ALA A 1 -6.95 -10.76 18.32
CA ALA A 1 -6.84 -11.82 17.31
C ALA A 1 -6.19 -11.20 16.09
N GLU A 2 -5.14 -11.81 15.54
CA GLU A 2 -4.58 -11.39 14.26
C GLU A 2 -5.60 -11.69 13.15
N THR A 3 -5.80 -10.75 12.22
CA THR A 3 -6.83 -10.86 11.17
C THR A 3 -6.44 -11.84 10.07
N GLY A 4 -5.16 -12.21 9.96
CA GLY A 4 -4.66 -13.09 8.89
C GLY A 4 -4.56 -12.41 7.52
N LEU A 5 -4.77 -11.09 7.45
CA LEU A 5 -4.75 -10.33 6.21
C LEU A 5 -3.35 -9.75 5.94
N TYR A 6 -2.96 -9.72 4.67
CA TYR A 6 -1.90 -8.85 4.19
C TYR A 6 -2.38 -7.40 4.26
N VAL A 7 -1.50 -6.50 4.66
CA VAL A 7 -1.74 -5.05 4.68
C VAL A 7 -0.68 -4.39 3.81
N GLY A 8 -1.10 -3.49 2.92
CA GLY A 8 -0.22 -2.79 1.99
C GLY A 8 -0.56 -1.32 1.89
N TYR A 9 0.44 -0.52 1.50
CA TYR A 9 0.27 0.90 1.19
C TYR A 9 1.22 1.30 0.06
N VAL A 10 0.91 2.39 -0.64
CA VAL A 10 1.78 2.98 -1.66
C VAL A 10 2.55 4.16 -1.05
N PRO A 11 3.89 4.06 -0.94
CA PRO A 11 4.70 5.16 -0.44
C PRO A 11 4.51 6.44 -1.25
N GLY A 12 4.33 7.56 -0.57
CA GLY A 12 4.15 8.86 -1.22
C GLY A 12 2.79 9.08 -1.86
N PHE A 13 1.84 8.15 -1.69
CA PHE A 13 0.46 8.31 -2.12
C PHE A 13 -0.48 8.23 -0.90
N PRO A 14 -0.75 9.37 -0.22
CA PRO A 14 -1.65 9.41 0.93
C PRO A 14 -3.02 8.82 0.57
N GLY A 15 -3.55 7.97 1.44
CA GLY A 15 -4.84 7.31 1.21
C GLY A 15 -4.77 5.99 0.43
N ALA A 16 -3.68 5.71 -0.28
CA ALA A 16 -3.50 4.44 -1.01
C ALA A 16 -3.01 3.31 -0.07
N HIS A 17 -3.90 2.85 0.81
CA HIS A 17 -3.70 1.70 1.68
C HIS A 17 -4.83 0.69 1.49
N SER A 18 -4.53 -0.59 1.63
CA SER A 18 -5.53 -1.65 1.51
C SER A 18 -5.10 -2.92 2.25
N GLN A 19 -5.98 -3.92 2.24
CA GLN A 19 -5.80 -5.23 2.86
C GLN A 19 -6.33 -6.35 1.94
N GLY A 20 -5.84 -7.58 2.12
CA GLY A 20 -6.35 -8.74 1.38
C GLY A 20 -5.92 -10.07 2.02
N GLU A 21 -6.67 -11.14 1.79
CA GLU A 21 -6.33 -12.50 2.27
C GLU A 21 -5.14 -13.08 1.52
N THR A 22 -4.87 -12.59 0.31
CA THR A 22 -3.72 -12.96 -0.53
C THR A 22 -2.98 -11.73 -1.06
N LEU A 23 -1.74 -11.91 -1.54
CA LEU A 23 -1.00 -10.83 -2.20
C LEU A 23 -1.68 -10.36 -3.49
N ASP A 24 -2.34 -11.26 -4.22
CA ASP A 24 -3.08 -10.92 -5.44
C ASP A 24 -4.32 -10.07 -5.12
N GLU A 25 -5.06 -10.44 -4.08
CA GLU A 25 -6.21 -9.66 -3.60
C GLU A 25 -5.78 -8.29 -3.08
N LEU A 26 -4.71 -8.24 -2.27
CA LEU A 26 -4.15 -6.97 -1.82
C LEU A 26 -3.75 -6.08 -3.00
N ASN A 27 -3.17 -6.66 -4.06
CA ASN A 27 -2.78 -5.92 -5.27
C ASN A 27 -4.00 -5.38 -6.04
N ALA A 28 -5.05 -6.19 -6.19
CA ALA A 28 -6.30 -5.77 -6.82
C ALA A 28 -6.95 -4.63 -6.02
N ASN A 29 -7.07 -4.78 -4.70
CA ASN A 29 -7.68 -3.78 -3.84
C ASN A 29 -6.86 -2.47 -3.82
N LEU A 30 -5.52 -2.54 -3.87
CA LEU A 30 -4.68 -1.35 -3.99
C LEU A 30 -4.90 -0.63 -5.32
N ARG A 31 -5.09 -1.35 -6.43
CA ARG A 31 -5.39 -0.73 -7.74
C ARG A 31 -6.73 0.01 -7.71
N GLU A 32 -7.78 -0.61 -7.17
CA GLU A 32 -9.09 0.04 -7.05
C GLU A 32 -9.02 1.33 -6.21
N VAL A 33 -8.33 1.28 -5.07
CA VAL A 33 -8.13 2.47 -4.23
C VAL A 33 -7.38 3.57 -4.98
N ILE A 34 -6.32 3.22 -5.72
CA ILE A 34 -5.57 4.19 -6.53
C ILE A 34 -6.46 4.79 -7.62
N GLU A 35 -7.21 3.96 -8.35
CA GLU A 35 -8.13 4.42 -9.40
C GLU A 35 -9.14 5.42 -8.85
N MET A 36 -9.79 5.11 -7.72
CA MET A 36 -10.71 6.04 -7.04
C MET A 36 -10.03 7.36 -6.63
N LEU A 37 -8.80 7.31 -6.13
CA LEU A 37 -8.08 8.53 -5.72
C LEU A 37 -7.67 9.40 -6.91
N LEU A 38 -7.46 8.80 -8.09
CA LEU A 38 -7.12 9.52 -9.33
C LEU A 38 -8.35 10.16 -9.99
N GLU A 39 -9.56 9.67 -9.72
CA GLU A 39 -10.81 10.28 -10.21
C GLU A 39 -11.00 11.72 -9.68
N ASP A 40 -10.51 12.00 -8.47
CA ASP A 40 -10.55 13.33 -7.84
C ASP A 40 -9.44 14.29 -8.34
N GLY A 41 -8.53 13.82 -9.22
CA GLY A 41 -7.46 14.60 -9.83
C GLY A 41 -6.06 14.01 -9.64
N GLU A 42 -5.03 14.71 -10.13
CA GLU A 42 -3.63 14.28 -9.97
C GLU A 42 -3.20 14.38 -8.49
N PRO A 43 -2.77 13.27 -7.86
CA PRO A 43 -2.40 13.24 -6.46
C PRO A 43 -1.09 13.99 -6.25
N GLN A 44 -1.00 14.71 -5.13
CA GLN A 44 0.28 15.31 -4.72
C GLN A 44 1.18 14.21 -4.17
N PHE A 45 2.10 13.74 -5.00
CA PHE A 45 3.10 12.76 -4.56
C PHE A 45 4.11 13.42 -3.62
N GLU A 46 4.14 12.97 -2.37
CA GLU A 46 5.23 13.29 -1.46
C GLU A 46 6.31 12.20 -1.63
N SER A 47 7.49 12.56 -2.14
CA SER A 47 8.56 11.57 -2.34
C SER A 47 9.05 11.04 -0.98
N ALA A 48 8.68 9.80 -0.64
CA ALA A 48 9.26 9.10 0.48
C ALA A 48 10.46 8.26 0.00
N PHE A 49 11.65 8.51 0.56
CA PHE A 49 12.77 7.59 0.37
C PHE A 49 12.52 6.33 1.19
N VAL A 50 12.15 5.23 0.52
CA VAL A 50 11.95 3.92 1.17
C VAL A 50 13.16 3.03 0.88
N GLY A 51 13.94 2.73 1.92
CA GLY A 51 15.02 1.75 1.88
C GLY A 51 14.68 0.56 2.76
N THR A 52 14.89 -0.67 2.28
CA THR A 52 14.77 -1.88 3.10
C THR A 52 16.16 -2.30 3.59
N GLN A 53 16.37 -2.36 4.91
CA GLN A 53 17.57 -2.93 5.51
C GLN A 53 17.21 -4.24 6.21
N ALA A 54 17.83 -5.34 5.77
CA ALA A 54 17.70 -6.62 6.47
C ALA A 54 18.60 -6.61 7.71
N VAL A 55 18.02 -6.88 8.88
CA VAL A 55 18.74 -7.04 10.15
C VAL A 55 18.59 -8.50 10.59
N MET A 56 19.71 -9.18 10.85
CA MET A 56 19.71 -10.51 11.45
C MET A 56 19.74 -10.39 12.97
N VAL A 57 18.88 -11.15 13.65
CA VAL A 57 18.85 -11.26 15.12
C VAL A 57 19.40 -12.64 15.49
N ALA A 58 20.33 -12.68 16.44
CA ALA A 58 21.01 -13.88 16.94
C ALA A 58 20.25 -14.57 18.09
#